data_AF-A0A1Q4EAW0-F1
#
_entry.id   AF-A0A1Q4EAW0-F1
#
_cell.length_a   1.000
_cell.length_b   1.000
_cell.length_c   1.000
_cell.angle_alpha   90.00
_cell.angle_beta   90.00
_cell.angle_gamma   90.00
#
_symmetry.space_group_name_H-M   'P 1'
#
loop_
_entity.id
_entity.type
_entity.pdbx_description
1 polymer ?
#
loop_
_entity_poly.entity_id
_entity_poly.type
_entity_poly.pdbx_seq_one_letter_code
_entity_poly.pdbx_strand_id
1 'polypeptide(L)'
;MGIATLPARAAPVDDYIRSEMRKMGIPGLSIVVIRDRKIVKIAGYGSANLETRTPATPDSIYKIASLSKPFIASAILDLAADRKIGLDDRISQHLTGTPDSWKDITIRQVLTHTSGIPRDPNDYRPYQEQKPMAVIASAYTLPLSFQPGEKFLYSNVGYYILAQIIENATGAPWEGFVAARVFKPAGLQVTRPLTAAIVPDRAAGYDQVDGRLVNAENWIASRPSAAFLSSVRDLARWDIFLDEQRSRSPAFWEQTRTLPMLPNGRTGQYGLGWYVETYLGHARIHHDGQYPGFRSTWERFEDDKLTIIILTNSGQAPVESLALKVAGFYVPALVAPTFNTGVNLPTSSVASGSPVTIGFTLRAGKAAPKSVLELEIWDSENKAVYKQIKSGQDFAAGEDRRIDFQWTPAKPGKYWINLGIYGPKFTPSYAWSEHIGTLTVN
;
A
#
# COMPACT_ATOMS: atom_id res chain seq x y z
N MET A 1 -17.16 29.99 -0.37
CA MET A 1 -17.51 29.97 -1.81
C MET A 1 -18.01 28.57 -2.15
N GLY A 2 -19.22 28.47 -2.71
CA GLY A 2 -19.98 27.23 -2.83
C GLY A 2 -19.32 26.18 -3.72
N ILE A 3 -19.25 24.95 -3.21
CA ILE A 3 -18.79 23.77 -3.96
C ILE A 3 -19.97 23.31 -4.82
N ALA A 4 -19.90 23.54 -6.12
CA ALA A 4 -20.82 22.94 -7.08
C ALA A 4 -20.46 21.44 -7.21
N THR A 5 -21.24 20.59 -6.56
CA THR A 5 -21.18 19.13 -6.73
C THR A 5 -21.85 18.74 -8.04
N LEU A 6 -21.11 18.09 -8.95
CA LEU A 6 -21.69 17.45 -10.14
C LEU A 6 -22.43 16.17 -9.70
N PRO A 7 -23.76 16.07 -9.83
CA PRO A 7 -24.55 15.04 -9.14
C PRO A 7 -24.55 13.67 -9.82
N ALA A 8 -24.30 13.57 -11.13
CA ALA A 8 -24.54 12.33 -11.87
C ALA A 8 -23.54 11.18 -11.61
N ARG A 9 -22.30 11.47 -11.17
CA ARG A 9 -21.27 10.43 -10.89
C ARG A 9 -21.20 10.02 -9.41
N ALA A 10 -21.82 10.77 -8.50
CA ALA A 10 -21.71 10.52 -7.07
C ALA A 10 -22.48 9.26 -6.64
N ALA A 11 -23.71 9.07 -7.16
CA ALA A 11 -24.59 7.96 -6.77
C ALA A 11 -24.04 6.56 -7.11
N PRO A 12 -23.47 6.30 -8.32
CA PRO A 12 -22.88 4.99 -8.61
C PRO A 12 -21.69 4.63 -7.71
N VAL A 13 -20.90 5.63 -7.30
CA VAL A 13 -19.77 5.42 -6.36
C VAL A 13 -20.29 5.13 -4.95
N ASP A 14 -21.34 5.81 -4.51
CA ASP A 14 -21.97 5.57 -3.20
C ASP A 14 -22.51 4.15 -3.08
N ASP A 15 -23.24 3.69 -4.10
CA ASP A 15 -23.83 2.35 -4.12
C ASP A 15 -22.76 1.26 -4.16
N TYR A 16 -21.70 1.47 -4.96
CA TYR A 16 -20.55 0.59 -5.00
C TYR A 16 -19.88 0.48 -3.63
N ILE A 17 -19.52 1.60 -2.99
CA ILE A 17 -18.88 1.60 -1.67
C ILE A 17 -19.76 0.89 -0.63
N ARG A 18 -21.06 1.21 -0.57
CA ARG A 18 -21.97 0.57 0.39
C ARG A 18 -22.12 -0.93 0.14
N SER A 19 -22.18 -1.36 -1.12
CA SER A 19 -22.21 -2.77 -1.50
C SER A 19 -20.97 -3.50 -1.01
N GLU A 20 -19.80 -2.96 -1.31
CA GLU A 20 -18.52 -3.55 -0.94
C GLU A 20 -18.30 -3.57 0.57
N MET A 21 -18.69 -2.51 1.28
CA MET A 21 -18.67 -2.50 2.75
C MET A 21 -19.54 -3.62 3.35
N ARG A 22 -20.74 -3.86 2.82
CA ARG A 22 -21.61 -4.96 3.28
C ARG A 22 -20.98 -6.32 3.02
N LYS A 23 -20.44 -6.55 1.82
CA LYS A 23 -19.81 -7.83 1.44
C LYS A 23 -18.60 -8.15 2.31
N MET A 24 -17.80 -7.13 2.64
CA MET A 24 -16.53 -7.31 3.34
C MET A 24 -16.64 -7.06 4.86
N GLY A 25 -17.83 -6.73 5.38
CA GLY A 25 -18.01 -6.42 6.80
C GLY A 25 -17.19 -5.22 7.26
N ILE A 26 -17.09 -4.16 6.45
CA ILE A 26 -16.37 -2.93 6.80
C ILE A 26 -17.25 -2.06 7.70
N PRO A 27 -16.85 -1.75 8.95
CA PRO A 27 -17.67 -0.96 9.87
C PRO A 27 -17.87 0.48 9.41
N GLY A 28 -16.77 1.16 9.11
CA GLY A 28 -16.74 2.56 8.72
C GLY A 28 -15.65 2.86 7.71
N LEU A 29 -15.94 3.80 6.82
CA LEU A 29 -15.03 4.20 5.75
C LEU A 29 -15.22 5.69 5.46
N SER A 30 -14.12 6.40 5.30
CA SER A 30 -14.11 7.77 4.79
C SER A 30 -13.31 7.84 3.51
N ILE A 31 -13.79 8.61 2.54
CA ILE A 31 -13.18 8.75 1.21
C ILE A 31 -13.12 10.22 0.80
N VAL A 32 -12.08 10.55 0.05
CA VAL A 32 -12.05 11.75 -0.78
C VAL A 32 -11.58 11.39 -2.19
N VAL A 33 -12.20 12.02 -3.19
CA VAL A 33 -11.76 11.99 -4.59
C VAL A 33 -11.46 13.42 -5.00
N ILE A 34 -10.25 13.64 -5.49
CA ILE A 34 -9.75 14.92 -5.93
C ILE A 34 -9.47 14.80 -7.41
N ARG A 35 -9.94 15.77 -8.19
CA ARG A 35 -9.65 15.85 -9.62
C ARG A 35 -9.28 17.28 -9.98
N ASP A 36 -8.18 17.46 -10.69
CA ASP A 36 -7.69 18.79 -11.08
C ASP A 36 -7.55 19.73 -9.87
N ARG A 37 -6.98 19.23 -8.76
CA ARG A 37 -6.83 19.93 -7.46
C ARG A 37 -8.16 20.38 -6.81
N LYS A 38 -9.29 19.80 -7.22
CA LYS A 38 -10.61 20.08 -6.64
C LYS A 38 -11.20 18.83 -6.04
N ILE A 39 -11.74 18.93 -4.83
CA ILE A 39 -12.50 17.85 -4.22
C ILE A 39 -13.80 17.67 -5.03
N VAL A 40 -13.92 16.55 -5.74
CA VAL A 40 -15.12 16.18 -6.51
C VAL A 40 -16.02 15.22 -5.73
N LYS A 41 -15.48 14.55 -4.70
CA LYS A 41 -16.25 13.77 -3.72
C LYS A 41 -15.54 13.78 -2.38
N ILE A 42 -16.29 13.91 -1.30
CA ILE A 42 -15.80 13.68 0.06
C ILE A 42 -16.96 13.16 0.91
N ALA A 43 -16.80 12.01 1.55
CA ALA A 43 -17.89 11.34 2.27
C ALA A 43 -17.38 10.39 3.35
N GLY A 44 -18.25 10.11 4.32
CA GLY A 44 -18.11 9.01 5.27
C GLY A 44 -19.29 8.04 5.15
N TYR A 45 -19.05 6.77 5.44
CA TYR A 45 -20.01 5.68 5.35
C TYR A 45 -19.89 4.77 6.56
N GLY A 46 -21.02 4.27 7.06
CA GLY A 46 -21.04 3.36 8.20
C GLY A 46 -20.70 4.05 9.52
N SER A 47 -20.03 3.33 10.42
CA SER A 47 -19.77 3.74 11.80
C SER A 47 -18.28 3.90 12.09
N ALA A 48 -17.89 5.08 12.59
CA ALA A 48 -16.58 5.29 13.19
C ALA A 48 -16.42 4.53 14.51
N ASN A 49 -17.53 4.24 15.19
CA ASN A 49 -17.58 3.38 16.38
C ASN A 49 -18.91 2.60 16.38
N LEU A 50 -18.84 1.27 16.47
CA LEU A 50 -19.99 0.37 16.45
C LEU A 50 -20.77 0.38 17.77
N GLU A 51 -20.08 0.46 18.90
CA GLU A 51 -20.67 0.42 20.24
C GLU A 51 -21.54 1.65 20.50
N THR A 52 -21.09 2.84 20.09
CA THR A 52 -21.83 4.11 20.25
C THR A 52 -22.66 4.47 19.02
N ARG A 53 -22.56 3.70 17.93
CA ARG A 53 -23.17 3.99 16.63
C ARG A 53 -22.78 5.38 16.07
N THR A 54 -21.59 5.85 16.39
CA THR A 54 -21.09 7.13 15.89
C THR A 54 -20.83 7.03 14.39
N PRO A 55 -21.46 7.85 13.54
CA PRO A 55 -21.29 7.78 12.09
C PRO A 55 -19.85 8.11 11.70
N ALA A 56 -19.34 7.40 10.68
CA ALA A 56 -18.11 7.81 10.01
C ALA A 56 -18.38 9.08 9.17
N THR A 57 -17.48 10.04 9.24
CA THR A 57 -17.57 11.31 8.52
C THR A 57 -16.23 11.64 7.87
N PRO A 58 -16.17 12.57 6.90
CA PRO A 58 -14.90 13.05 6.36
C PRO A 58 -13.88 13.57 7.38
N ASP A 59 -14.36 13.93 8.57
CA ASP A 59 -13.59 14.50 9.67
C ASP A 59 -13.26 13.47 10.76
N SER A 60 -13.77 12.23 10.66
CA SER A 60 -13.38 11.13 11.53
C SER A 60 -11.87 10.89 11.45
N ILE A 61 -11.25 10.68 12.61
CA ILE A 61 -9.81 10.53 12.75
C ILE A 61 -9.44 9.04 12.79
N TYR A 62 -8.58 8.62 11.86
CA TYR A 62 -8.10 7.24 11.72
C TYR A 62 -6.60 7.17 11.96
N LYS A 63 -6.11 6.00 12.37
CA LYS A 63 -4.68 5.69 12.25
C LYS A 63 -4.36 5.46 10.77
N ILE A 64 -3.51 6.31 10.18
CA ILE A 64 -3.23 6.26 8.74
C ILE A 64 -2.03 5.36 8.38
N ALA A 65 -1.44 4.72 9.40
CA ALA A 65 -0.39 3.74 9.24
C ALA A 65 0.73 4.26 8.31
N SER A 66 1.20 3.44 7.37
CA SER A 66 2.29 3.77 6.46
C SER A 66 2.05 4.95 5.52
N LEU A 67 0.84 5.52 5.43
CA LEU A 67 0.66 6.85 4.83
C LEU A 67 1.43 7.95 5.58
N SER A 68 1.96 7.66 6.77
CA SER A 68 2.87 8.53 7.52
C SER A 68 4.23 8.72 6.84
N LYS A 69 4.67 7.75 6.05
CA LYS A 69 5.98 7.73 5.40
C LYS A 69 6.17 8.90 4.42
N PRO A 70 5.22 9.17 3.51
CA PRO A 70 5.26 10.37 2.68
C PRO A 70 5.51 11.69 3.44
N PHE A 71 4.94 11.87 4.63
CA PHE A 71 5.16 13.08 5.44
C PHE A 71 6.58 13.18 5.99
N ILE A 72 7.13 12.07 6.50
CA ILE A 72 8.52 12.02 7.01
C ILE A 72 9.51 12.19 5.86
N ALA A 73 9.26 11.56 4.71
CA ALA A 73 10.06 11.75 3.51
C ALA A 73 10.07 13.21 3.08
N SER A 74 8.92 13.90 3.11
CA SER A 74 8.83 15.33 2.81
C SER A 74 9.66 16.18 3.77
N ALA A 75 9.65 15.88 5.07
CA ALA A 75 10.46 16.58 6.06
C ALA A 75 11.98 16.36 5.86
N ILE A 76 12.41 15.16 5.46
CA ILE A 76 13.80 14.88 5.08
C ILE A 76 14.20 15.69 3.85
N LEU A 77 13.30 15.79 2.87
CA LEU A 77 13.56 16.57 1.67
C LEU A 77 13.62 18.08 1.96
N ASP A 78 12.82 18.59 2.89
CA ASP A 78 12.92 19.98 3.36
C ASP A 78 14.29 20.23 4.02
N LEU A 79 14.80 19.29 4.83
CA LEU A 79 16.15 19.39 5.40
C LEU A 79 17.24 19.39 4.32
N ALA A 80 17.07 18.57 3.28
CA ALA A 80 17.99 18.54 2.15
C ALA A 80 17.95 19.84 1.34
N ALA A 81 16.75 20.41 1.13
CA ALA A 81 16.57 21.71 0.49
C ALA A 81 17.23 22.85 1.29
N ASP A 82 17.15 22.79 2.62
CA ASP A 82 17.84 23.71 3.54
C ASP A 82 19.36 23.45 3.61
N ARG A 83 19.88 22.43 2.91
CA ARG A 83 21.28 21.97 2.95
C ARG A 83 21.76 21.56 4.35
N LYS A 84 20.84 21.15 5.22
CA LYS A 84 21.17 20.61 6.55
C LYS A 84 21.65 19.16 6.48
N ILE A 85 21.25 18.45 5.43
CA ILE A 85 21.69 17.09 5.09
C ILE A 85 21.84 16.99 3.57
N GLY A 86 22.62 16.02 3.09
CA GLY A 86 22.59 15.54 1.72
C GLY A 86 21.85 14.20 1.62
N LEU A 87 21.08 13.98 0.56
CA LEU A 87 20.42 12.69 0.35
C LEU A 87 21.42 11.55 0.14
N ASP A 88 22.63 11.84 -0.33
CA ASP A 88 23.69 10.86 -0.55
C ASP A 88 24.69 10.78 0.61
N ASP A 89 24.43 11.51 1.70
CA ASP A 89 25.18 11.39 2.95
C ASP A 89 25.05 9.97 3.49
N ARG A 90 26.11 9.49 4.15
CA ARG A 90 26.08 8.20 4.84
C ARG A 90 25.28 8.34 6.12
N ILE A 91 24.39 7.39 6.41
CA ILE A 91 23.61 7.42 7.66
C ILE A 91 24.50 7.38 8.91
N SER A 92 25.70 6.80 8.80
CA SER A 92 26.70 6.76 9.88
C SER A 92 27.25 8.14 10.26
N GLN A 93 27.14 9.15 9.39
CA GLN A 93 27.49 10.54 9.70
C GLN A 93 26.44 11.20 10.60
N HIS A 94 25.22 10.67 10.59
CA HIS A 94 24.06 11.25 11.27
C HIS A 94 23.60 10.41 12.47
N LEU A 95 24.18 9.23 12.70
CA LEU A 95 23.79 8.29 13.75
C LEU A 95 24.99 7.84 14.57
N THR A 96 24.76 7.62 15.86
CA THR A 96 25.77 7.08 16.79
C THR A 96 25.75 5.56 16.84
N GLY A 97 26.93 4.94 16.96
CA GLY A 97 27.07 3.49 17.19
C GLY A 97 26.73 2.60 15.99
N THR A 98 26.60 3.19 14.79
CA THR A 98 26.29 2.48 13.55
C THR A 98 27.34 1.38 13.27
N PRO A 99 26.94 0.13 12.99
CA PRO A 99 27.89 -0.95 12.70
C PRO A 99 28.57 -0.74 11.35
N ASP A 100 29.77 -1.31 11.19
CA ASP A 100 30.55 -1.22 9.94
C ASP A 100 29.78 -1.68 8.71
N SER A 101 28.86 -2.65 8.86
CA SER A 101 28.00 -3.13 7.78
C SER A 101 27.08 -2.05 7.21
N TRP A 102 26.79 -0.98 7.96
CA TRP A 102 25.90 0.11 7.55
C TRP A 102 26.66 1.35 7.06
N LYS A 103 28.01 1.34 7.08
CA LYS A 103 28.85 2.52 6.80
C LYS A 103 28.61 3.15 5.42
N ASP A 104 28.21 2.32 4.44
CA ASP A 104 27.99 2.71 3.05
C ASP A 104 26.51 2.96 2.73
N ILE A 105 25.60 2.85 3.70
CA ILE A 105 24.18 3.12 3.47
C ILE A 105 23.95 4.64 3.42
N THR A 106 23.30 5.12 2.36
CA THR A 106 22.92 6.54 2.23
C THR A 106 21.49 6.82 2.70
N ILE A 107 21.20 8.09 3.01
CA ILE A 107 19.84 8.55 3.32
C ILE A 107 18.87 8.22 2.16
N ARG A 108 19.30 8.39 0.91
CA ARG A 108 18.54 8.05 -0.29
C ARG A 108 18.17 6.57 -0.31
N GLN A 109 19.11 5.69 -0.01
CA GLN A 109 18.85 4.24 0.02
C GLN A 109 17.87 3.86 1.15
N VAL A 110 17.87 4.61 2.26
CA VAL A 110 16.85 4.44 3.31
C VAL A 110 15.47 4.87 2.82
N LEU A 111 15.35 6.04 2.17
CA LEU A 111 14.10 6.54 1.61
C LEU A 111 13.52 5.62 0.52
N THR A 112 14.37 5.07 -0.35
CA THR A 112 13.97 4.20 -1.47
C THR A 112 13.89 2.72 -1.10
N HIS A 113 14.08 2.38 0.19
CA HIS A 113 14.05 0.99 0.67
C HIS A 113 15.04 0.05 -0.05
N THR A 114 16.24 0.56 -0.34
CA THR A 114 17.34 -0.19 -0.98
C THR A 114 18.56 -0.33 -0.07
N SER A 115 18.43 -0.06 1.22
CA SER A 115 19.54 -0.11 2.19
C SER A 115 20.00 -1.52 2.57
N GLY A 116 19.16 -2.54 2.37
CA GLY A 116 19.41 -3.90 2.88
C GLY A 116 19.08 -4.07 4.37
N ILE A 117 18.67 -3.00 5.07
CA ILE A 117 18.27 -3.06 6.48
C ILE A 117 17.00 -3.91 6.61
N PRO A 118 16.92 -4.82 7.61
CA PRO A 118 15.73 -5.64 7.83
C PRO A 118 14.42 -4.84 7.92
N ARG A 119 13.31 -5.52 7.61
CA ARG A 119 11.98 -4.89 7.53
C ARG A 119 11.57 -4.25 8.84
N ASP A 120 11.64 -4.99 9.93
CA ASP A 120 11.14 -4.60 11.24
C ASP A 120 12.27 -4.64 12.28
N PRO A 121 12.23 -3.76 13.30
CA PRO A 121 13.22 -3.77 14.38
C PRO A 121 13.05 -5.00 15.29
N ASN A 122 14.10 -5.36 16.03
CA ASN A 122 14.03 -6.43 17.02
C ASN A 122 13.16 -6.07 18.24
N ASP A 123 13.22 -4.81 18.71
CA ASP A 123 12.52 -4.37 19.92
C ASP A 123 11.58 -3.19 19.61
N TYR A 124 10.46 -3.48 18.93
CA TYR A 124 9.33 -2.54 18.84
C TYR A 124 8.29 -2.88 19.90
N ARG A 125 7.92 -1.88 20.71
CA ARG A 125 6.95 -2.01 21.79
C ARG A 125 5.71 -1.17 21.49
N PRO A 126 4.62 -1.77 20.99
CA PRO A 126 3.44 -1.02 20.52
C PRO A 126 2.68 -0.23 21.60
N TYR A 127 2.95 -0.50 22.87
CA TYR A 127 2.30 0.12 24.03
C TYR A 127 3.23 1.06 24.82
N GLN A 128 4.49 1.19 24.42
CA GLN A 128 5.49 2.00 25.11
C GLN A 128 6.18 2.93 24.11
N GLU A 129 6.16 4.23 24.36
CA GLU A 129 6.94 5.18 23.56
C GLU A 129 8.43 4.89 23.67
N GLN A 130 9.11 4.85 22.51
CA GLN A 130 10.53 4.58 22.41
C GLN A 130 11.20 5.69 21.60
N LYS A 131 12.34 6.17 22.09
CA LYS A 131 13.18 7.07 21.29
C LYS A 131 13.66 6.36 20.03
N PRO A 132 13.71 7.03 18.86
CA PRO A 132 14.11 6.38 17.62
C PRO A 132 15.45 5.65 17.72
N MET A 133 16.47 6.27 18.33
CA MET A 133 17.79 5.65 18.52
C MET A 133 17.75 4.32 19.26
N ALA A 134 16.87 4.14 20.26
CA ALA A 134 16.78 2.88 21.00
C ALA A 134 16.30 1.74 20.10
N VAL A 135 15.32 2.02 19.25
CA VAL A 135 14.77 1.05 18.28
C VAL A 135 15.79 0.75 17.18
N ILE A 136 16.49 1.77 16.68
CA ILE A 136 17.56 1.60 15.68
C ILE A 136 18.69 0.71 16.23
N ALA A 137 19.15 0.98 17.45
CA ALA A 137 20.23 0.22 18.07
C ALA A 137 19.89 -1.27 18.23
N SER A 138 18.61 -1.61 18.45
CA SER A 138 18.16 -3.01 18.50
C SER A 138 18.36 -3.77 17.19
N ALA A 139 18.46 -3.06 16.06
CA ALA A 139 18.66 -3.63 14.73
C ALA A 139 20.15 -3.73 14.32
N TYR A 140 21.08 -3.12 15.08
CA TYR A 140 22.51 -3.15 14.74
C TYR A 140 23.13 -4.55 14.79
N THR A 141 22.53 -5.49 15.53
CA THR A 141 22.99 -6.88 15.61
C THR A 141 22.47 -7.75 14.45
N LEU A 142 21.55 -7.24 13.62
CA LEU A 142 20.99 -7.98 12.51
C LEU A 142 21.86 -7.84 11.26
N PRO A 143 22.07 -8.93 10.50
CA PRO A 143 22.74 -8.84 9.20
C PRO A 143 21.89 -8.05 8.21
N LEU A 144 22.55 -7.37 7.27
CA LEU A 144 21.86 -6.86 6.09
C LEU A 144 21.29 -8.01 5.27
N SER A 145 20.09 -7.82 4.73
CA SER A 145 19.44 -8.80 3.86
C SER A 145 20.09 -8.88 2.47
N PHE A 146 20.79 -7.83 2.05
CA PHE A 146 21.55 -7.71 0.80
C PHE A 146 22.46 -6.48 0.86
N GLN A 147 23.36 -6.31 -0.11
CA GLN A 147 24.26 -5.16 -0.14
C GLN A 147 23.51 -3.86 -0.47
N PRO A 148 23.85 -2.71 0.14
CA PRO A 148 23.16 -1.45 -0.11
C PRO A 148 23.09 -1.11 -1.62
N GLY A 149 21.88 -0.87 -2.12
CA GLY A 149 21.57 -0.61 -3.53
C GLY A 149 21.25 -1.84 -4.38
N GLU A 150 21.47 -3.06 -3.89
CA GLU A 150 21.32 -4.29 -4.70
C GLU A 150 19.85 -4.62 -5.03
N LYS A 151 18.96 -4.48 -4.05
CA LYS A 151 17.55 -4.89 -4.14
C LYS A 151 16.64 -3.90 -3.42
N PHE A 152 15.33 -4.11 -3.55
CA PHE A 152 14.31 -3.44 -2.76
C PHE A 152 13.86 -4.35 -1.61
N LEU A 153 13.82 -3.80 -0.39
CA LEU A 153 13.16 -4.38 0.77
C LEU A 153 12.58 -3.27 1.63
N TYR A 154 11.25 -3.26 1.71
CA TYR A 154 10.52 -2.35 2.57
C TYR A 154 11.02 -2.46 4.01
N SER A 155 11.42 -1.34 4.61
CA SER A 155 11.97 -1.29 5.96
C SER A 155 11.35 -0.18 6.80
N ASN A 156 10.67 -0.59 7.87
CA ASN A 156 10.17 0.30 8.91
C ASN A 156 11.31 0.82 9.80
N VAL A 157 12.39 0.05 9.99
CA VAL A 157 13.61 0.51 10.68
C VAL A 157 14.18 1.74 9.97
N GLY A 158 14.15 1.74 8.63
CA GLY A 158 14.54 2.91 7.84
C GLY A 158 13.85 4.20 8.24
N TYR A 159 12.56 4.17 8.59
CA TYR A 159 11.84 5.38 8.99
C TYR A 159 12.14 5.82 10.43
N TYR A 160 12.56 4.91 11.31
CA TYR A 160 13.16 5.31 12.58
C TYR A 160 14.48 6.05 12.37
N ILE A 161 15.32 5.58 11.43
CA ILE A 161 16.55 6.27 11.05
C ILE A 161 16.26 7.67 10.55
N LEU A 162 15.29 7.84 9.63
CA LEU A 162 14.91 9.16 9.14
C LEU A 162 14.40 10.08 10.25
N ALA A 163 13.58 9.57 11.18
CA ALA A 163 13.17 10.34 12.36
C ALA A 163 14.37 10.79 13.21
N GLN A 164 15.32 9.90 13.48
CA GLN A 164 16.52 10.24 14.25
C GLN A 164 17.41 11.27 13.54
N ILE A 165 17.52 11.20 12.20
CA ILE A 165 18.25 12.18 11.39
C ILE A 165 17.59 13.56 11.51
N ILE A 166 16.24 13.63 11.49
CA ILE A 166 15.52 14.88 11.73
C ILE A 166 15.86 15.46 13.10
N GLU A 167 15.83 14.64 14.16
CA GLU A 167 16.18 15.12 15.51
C GLU A 167 17.60 15.64 15.57
N ASN A 168 18.57 14.91 15.01
CA ASN A 168 19.97 15.27 15.06
C ASN A 168 20.30 16.52 14.23
N ALA A 169 19.66 16.69 13.07
CA ALA A 169 19.87 17.85 12.20
C ALA A 169 19.18 19.13 12.70
N THR A 170 18.19 19.01 13.58
CA THR A 170 17.35 20.15 14.01
C THR A 170 17.47 20.49 15.49
N GLY A 171 17.89 19.54 16.33
CA GLY A 171 17.85 19.64 17.79
C GLY A 171 16.44 19.58 18.38
N ALA A 172 15.41 19.31 17.58
CA ALA A 172 14.00 19.28 18.00
C ALA A 172 13.41 17.87 17.83
N PRO A 173 12.38 17.49 18.62
CA PRO A 173 11.65 16.24 18.39
C PRO A 173 11.10 16.17 16.96
N TRP A 174 11.29 15.03 16.30
CA TRP A 174 10.98 14.90 14.88
C TRP A 174 9.50 15.12 14.57
N GLU A 175 8.59 14.75 15.48
CA GLU A 175 7.15 15.01 15.34
C GLU A 175 6.84 16.50 15.26
N GLY A 176 7.51 17.30 16.10
CA GLY A 176 7.35 18.75 16.15
C GLY A 176 7.87 19.40 14.87
N PHE A 177 9.00 18.90 14.34
CA PHE A 177 9.54 19.36 13.08
C PHE A 177 8.60 19.05 11.90
N VAL A 178 8.10 17.81 11.80
CA VAL A 178 7.13 17.41 10.74
C VAL A 178 5.86 18.26 10.85
N ALA A 179 5.34 18.50 12.05
CA ALA A 179 4.18 19.35 12.25
C ALA A 179 4.42 20.79 11.78
N ALA A 180 5.58 21.37 12.10
CA ALA A 180 5.92 22.73 11.73
C ALA A 180 6.19 22.92 10.23
N ARG A 181 6.85 21.94 9.59
CA ARG A 181 7.32 22.06 8.19
C ARG A 181 6.36 21.46 7.18
N VAL A 182 5.58 20.45 7.56
CA VAL A 182 4.68 19.73 6.64
C VAL A 182 3.22 20.02 6.97
N PHE A 183 2.79 19.82 8.22
CA PHE A 183 1.36 19.93 8.56
C PHE A 183 0.86 21.37 8.53
N LYS A 184 1.59 22.29 9.19
CA LYS A 184 1.17 23.69 9.32
C LYS A 184 1.11 24.41 7.96
N PRO A 185 2.10 24.31 7.05
CA PRO A 185 2.03 24.98 5.74
C PRO A 185 0.93 24.43 4.84
N ALA A 186 0.61 23.14 4.93
CA ALA A 186 -0.51 22.53 4.23
C ALA A 186 -1.87 22.77 4.91
N GLY A 187 -1.91 23.43 6.07
CA GLY A 187 -3.13 23.76 6.80
C GLY A 187 -3.85 22.54 7.38
N LEU A 188 -3.11 21.48 7.76
CA LEU A 188 -3.69 20.28 8.36
C LEU A 188 -4.14 20.57 9.79
N GLN A 189 -5.42 20.35 10.07
CA GLN A 189 -6.07 20.80 11.31
C GLN A 189 -6.09 19.73 12.39
N VAL A 190 -6.21 18.46 12.01
CA VAL A 190 -6.41 17.33 12.93
C VAL A 190 -5.26 16.33 12.89
N THR A 191 -4.44 16.37 11.84
CA THR A 191 -3.30 15.47 11.65
C THR A 191 -2.26 15.64 12.75
N ARG A 192 -1.91 14.54 13.43
CA ARG A 192 -1.06 14.54 14.62
C ARG A 192 -0.40 13.17 14.84
N PRO A 193 0.69 13.10 15.64
CA PRO A 193 1.24 11.83 16.10
C PRO A 193 0.21 10.95 16.83
N LEU A 194 0.41 9.64 16.77
CA LEU A 194 -0.25 8.67 17.64
C LEU A 194 -0.03 9.08 19.10
N THR A 195 -1.04 8.82 19.93
CA THR A 195 -1.02 9.23 21.33
C THR A 195 -1.97 8.38 22.16
N ALA A 196 -1.60 8.18 23.42
CA ALA A 196 -2.48 7.66 24.46
C ALA A 196 -3.57 8.66 24.88
N ALA A 197 -3.39 9.95 24.58
CA ALA A 197 -4.36 10.98 24.92
C ALA A 197 -5.70 10.78 24.21
N ILE A 198 -6.75 11.39 24.77
CA ILE A 198 -8.08 11.42 24.16
C ILE A 198 -8.00 12.25 22.89
N VAL A 199 -8.48 11.67 21.79
CA VAL A 199 -8.60 12.33 20.50
C VAL A 199 -10.09 12.36 20.13
N PRO A 200 -10.74 13.54 20.15
CA PRO A 200 -12.10 13.68 19.67
C PRO A 200 -12.25 13.15 18.24
N ASP A 201 -13.39 12.56 17.93
CA ASP A 201 -13.72 12.00 16.61
C ASP A 201 -12.80 10.86 16.13
N ARG A 202 -11.97 10.29 17.02
CA ARG A 202 -11.16 9.10 16.71
C ARG A 202 -12.05 7.88 16.51
N ALA A 203 -11.96 7.28 15.33
CA ALA A 203 -12.60 6.00 15.03
C ALA A 203 -11.99 4.88 15.89
N ALA A 204 -12.84 3.95 16.34
CA ALA A 204 -12.42 2.69 16.94
C ALA A 204 -12.07 1.70 15.82
N GLY A 205 -10.99 0.92 16.00
CA GLY A 205 -10.49 -0.04 15.01
C GLY A 205 -11.06 -1.44 15.25
N TYR A 206 -11.38 -2.16 14.18
CA TYR A 206 -11.97 -3.49 14.25
C TYR A 206 -11.23 -4.49 13.35
N ASP A 207 -11.02 -5.69 13.86
CA ASP A 207 -10.51 -6.83 13.11
C ASP A 207 -11.62 -7.88 12.89
N GLN A 208 -11.38 -8.83 11.98
CA GLN A 208 -12.25 -9.98 11.81
C GLN A 208 -11.54 -11.26 12.27
N VAL A 209 -12.18 -11.98 13.18
CA VAL A 209 -11.73 -13.28 13.71
C VAL A 209 -12.89 -14.26 13.57
N ASP A 210 -12.67 -15.38 12.90
CA ASP A 210 -13.70 -16.41 12.63
C ASP A 210 -15.00 -15.84 12.03
N GLY A 211 -14.86 -14.88 11.11
CA GLY A 211 -15.98 -14.21 10.44
C GLY A 211 -16.76 -13.22 11.32
N ARG A 212 -16.26 -12.89 12.53
CA ARG A 212 -16.87 -11.94 13.46
C ARG A 212 -16.00 -10.71 13.64
N LEU A 213 -16.64 -9.55 13.71
CA LEU A 213 -15.96 -8.30 14.05
C LEU A 213 -15.62 -8.29 15.55
N VAL A 214 -14.38 -7.94 15.85
CA VAL A 214 -13.87 -7.75 17.22
C VAL A 214 -13.14 -6.41 17.31
N ASN A 215 -13.03 -5.86 18.52
CA ASN A 215 -12.17 -4.70 18.74
C ASN A 215 -10.71 -5.09 18.46
N ALA A 216 -10.03 -4.27 17.66
CA ALA A 216 -8.62 -4.48 17.34
C ALA A 216 -7.70 -4.04 18.49
N GLU A 217 -6.46 -4.50 18.46
CA GLU A 217 -5.43 -4.00 19.38
C GLU A 217 -5.23 -2.49 19.22
N ASN A 218 -5.22 -1.76 20.34
CA ASN A 218 -4.98 -0.33 20.33
C ASN A 218 -3.51 -0.01 20.60
N TRP A 219 -2.64 -0.20 19.61
CA TRP A 219 -1.25 0.26 19.71
C TRP A 219 -1.23 1.80 19.80
N ILE A 220 -0.62 2.31 20.88
CA ILE A 220 -0.61 3.73 21.23
C ILE A 220 0.75 4.39 21.01
N ALA A 221 1.82 3.60 20.94
CA ALA A 221 3.18 4.10 20.76
C ALA A 221 3.40 4.62 19.34
N SER A 222 4.00 5.80 19.24
CA SER A 222 4.44 6.38 17.99
C SER A 222 5.50 5.49 17.33
N ARG A 223 5.23 5.13 16.08
CA ARG A 223 6.15 4.41 15.21
C ARG A 223 6.36 5.31 13.99
N PRO A 224 7.53 5.93 13.74
CA PRO A 224 7.73 6.85 12.61
C PRO A 224 7.17 6.32 11.29
N SER A 225 7.39 5.04 11.01
CA SER A 225 6.89 4.37 9.80
C SER A 225 5.35 4.26 9.70
N ALA A 226 4.61 4.56 10.77
CA ALA A 226 3.16 4.46 10.91
C ALA A 226 2.56 5.47 11.91
N ALA A 227 3.18 6.65 12.05
CA ALA A 227 3.08 7.47 13.26
C ALA A 227 1.84 8.34 13.39
N PHE A 228 1.06 8.57 12.34
CA PHE A 228 0.08 9.64 12.35
C PHE A 228 -1.37 9.17 12.43
N LEU A 229 -2.16 10.02 13.07
CA LEU A 229 -3.60 10.09 13.00
C LEU A 229 -3.97 11.19 11.98
N SER A 230 -5.00 10.98 11.17
CA SER A 230 -5.50 12.00 10.24
C SER A 230 -6.94 11.73 9.82
N SER A 231 -7.51 12.63 9.02
CA SER A 231 -8.83 12.50 8.37
C SER A 231 -8.67 12.65 6.86
N VAL A 232 -9.62 12.13 6.06
CA VAL A 232 -9.57 12.31 4.60
C VAL A 232 -9.61 13.78 4.19
N ARG A 233 -10.21 14.67 5.00
CA ARG A 233 -10.22 16.11 4.73
C ARG A 233 -8.82 16.72 4.85
N ASP A 234 -8.06 16.36 5.87
CA ASP A 234 -6.68 16.81 6.01
C ASP A 234 -5.80 16.23 4.91
N LEU A 235 -5.91 14.93 4.63
CA LEU A 235 -5.13 14.31 3.54
C LEU A 235 -5.44 14.96 2.19
N ALA A 236 -6.68 15.41 1.96
CA ALA A 236 -7.02 16.19 0.77
C ALA A 236 -6.35 17.55 0.70
N ARG A 237 -6.25 18.27 1.83
CA ARG A 237 -5.50 19.53 1.90
C ARG A 237 -4.03 19.30 1.58
N TRP A 238 -3.46 18.23 2.11
CA TRP A 238 -2.06 17.90 1.85
C TRP A 238 -1.84 17.52 0.38
N ASP A 239 -2.71 16.71 -0.25
CA ASP A 239 -2.60 16.36 -1.67
C ASP A 239 -2.61 17.59 -2.58
N ILE A 240 -3.58 18.49 -2.36
CA ILE A 240 -3.69 19.74 -3.13
C ILE A 240 -2.46 20.62 -2.92
N PHE A 241 -1.98 20.73 -1.68
CA PHE A 241 -0.76 21.48 -1.34
C PHE A 241 0.47 20.90 -2.04
N LEU A 242 0.64 19.57 -2.05
CA LEU A 242 1.74 18.90 -2.74
C LEU A 242 1.75 19.23 -4.24
N ASP A 243 0.59 19.20 -4.90
CA ASP A 243 0.48 19.55 -6.32
C ASP A 243 0.86 21.01 -6.60
N GLU A 244 0.49 21.92 -5.69
CA GLU A 244 0.88 23.33 -5.79
C GLU A 244 2.38 23.53 -5.60
N GLN A 245 2.99 22.86 -4.61
CA GLN A 245 4.44 22.91 -4.40
C GLN A 245 5.22 22.33 -5.56
N ARG A 246 4.77 21.19 -6.11
CA ARG A 246 5.34 20.61 -7.32
C ARG A 246 5.35 21.60 -8.48
N SER A 247 4.24 22.31 -8.68
CA SER A 247 4.13 23.29 -9.76
C SER A 247 5.13 24.44 -9.60
N ARG A 248 5.56 24.73 -8.36
CA ARG A 248 6.57 25.75 -8.03
C ARG A 248 8.00 25.22 -8.07
N SER A 249 8.21 23.94 -7.75
CA SER A 249 9.53 23.30 -7.73
C SER A 249 9.51 21.91 -8.40
N PRO A 250 9.40 21.83 -9.74
CA PRO A 250 9.29 20.55 -10.45
C PRO A 250 10.50 19.64 -10.23
N ALA A 251 11.72 20.22 -10.20
CA ALA A 251 12.96 19.47 -10.02
C ALA A 251 13.04 18.75 -8.67
N PHE A 252 12.51 19.36 -7.60
CA PHE A 252 12.41 18.73 -6.29
C PHE A 252 11.43 17.56 -6.29
N TRP A 253 10.28 17.73 -6.96
CA TRP A 253 9.28 16.67 -7.02
C TRP A 253 9.66 15.52 -7.96
N GLU A 254 10.46 15.76 -9.01
CA GLU A 254 11.04 14.66 -9.78
C GLU A 254 11.87 13.72 -8.90
N GLN A 255 12.61 14.24 -7.91
CA GLN A 255 13.38 13.39 -6.99
C GLN A 255 12.49 12.41 -6.21
N THR A 256 11.27 12.80 -5.84
CA THR A 256 10.32 11.91 -5.13
C THR A 256 9.86 10.74 -5.98
N ARG A 257 9.96 10.86 -7.31
CA ARG A 257 9.49 9.90 -8.30
C ARG A 257 10.62 9.13 -8.97
N THR A 258 11.86 9.58 -8.82
CA THR A 258 13.04 8.91 -9.34
C THR A 258 13.22 7.56 -8.65
N LEU A 259 12.97 6.50 -9.41
CA LEU A 259 13.25 5.13 -8.98
C LEU A 259 14.76 4.85 -9.05
N PRO A 260 15.35 4.20 -8.02
CA PRO A 260 16.76 3.83 -8.07
C PRO A 260 17.01 2.80 -9.19
N MET A 261 18.13 2.93 -9.90
CA MET A 261 18.60 1.87 -10.79
C MET A 261 19.26 0.78 -9.95
N LEU A 262 18.79 -0.46 -10.08
CA LEU A 262 19.36 -1.63 -9.41
C LEU A 262 20.47 -2.23 -10.30
N PRO A 263 21.46 -2.94 -9.72
CA PRO A 263 22.57 -3.53 -10.47
C PRO A 263 22.15 -4.52 -11.57
N ASN A 264 20.95 -5.10 -11.47
CA ASN A 264 20.39 -5.99 -12.48
C ASN A 264 19.78 -5.26 -13.70
N GLY A 265 19.97 -3.95 -13.82
CA GLY A 265 19.46 -3.12 -14.92
C GLY A 265 17.96 -2.80 -14.81
N ARG A 266 17.30 -3.19 -13.72
CA ARG A 266 15.89 -2.84 -13.44
C ARG A 266 15.82 -1.61 -12.55
N THR A 267 14.73 -0.85 -12.69
CA THR A 267 14.38 0.17 -11.71
C THR A 267 13.82 -0.47 -10.44
N GLY A 268 14.02 0.18 -9.30
CA GLY A 268 13.29 -0.09 -8.07
C GLY A 268 11.79 0.17 -8.22
N GLN A 269 11.05 0.07 -7.13
CA GLN A 269 9.59 0.23 -7.11
C GLN A 269 9.12 1.40 -6.24
N TYR A 270 10.04 2.03 -5.51
CA TYR A 270 9.74 3.04 -4.51
C TYR A 270 10.68 4.24 -4.67
N GLY A 271 10.08 5.42 -4.74
CA GLY A 271 10.78 6.71 -4.75
C GLY A 271 11.03 7.20 -3.33
N LEU A 272 10.83 8.49 -3.07
CA LEU A 272 11.06 9.08 -1.75
C LEU A 272 9.72 9.17 -1.00
N GLY A 273 9.35 8.07 -0.34
CA GLY A 273 8.12 7.96 0.44
C GLY A 273 6.89 7.45 -0.33
N TRP A 274 7.04 7.07 -1.59
CA TRP A 274 5.94 6.64 -2.45
C TRP A 274 6.33 5.44 -3.31
N TYR A 275 5.38 4.52 -3.53
CA TYR A 275 5.47 3.60 -4.66
C TYR A 275 5.28 4.37 -5.96
N VAL A 276 6.07 4.01 -6.98
CA VAL A 276 6.00 4.63 -8.31
C VAL A 276 5.90 3.51 -9.33
N GLU A 277 4.77 3.42 -10.00
CA GLU A 277 4.47 2.37 -10.96
C GLU A 277 3.50 2.85 -12.04
N THR A 278 3.02 1.91 -12.85
CA THR A 278 1.98 2.18 -13.85
C THR A 278 0.79 1.27 -13.60
N TYR A 279 -0.40 1.82 -13.75
CA TYR A 279 -1.66 1.09 -13.67
C TYR A 279 -2.42 1.25 -14.98
N LEU A 280 -2.62 0.15 -15.71
CA LEU A 280 -3.27 0.14 -17.03
C LEU A 280 -2.65 1.15 -18.04
N GLY A 281 -1.35 1.42 -17.91
CA GLY A 281 -0.61 2.37 -18.76
C GLY A 281 -0.56 3.80 -18.23
N HIS A 282 -1.26 4.11 -17.13
CA HIS A 282 -1.27 5.42 -16.49
C HIS A 282 -0.23 5.49 -15.37
N ALA A 283 0.49 6.60 -15.25
CA ALA A 283 1.42 6.83 -14.16
C ALA A 283 0.70 6.87 -12.80
N ARG A 284 1.09 5.96 -11.91
CA ARG A 284 0.51 5.80 -10.58
C ARG A 284 1.56 6.03 -9.50
N ILE A 285 1.24 6.92 -8.56
CA ILE A 285 2.03 7.16 -7.35
C ILE A 285 1.11 6.86 -6.19
N HIS A 286 1.54 5.96 -5.31
CA HIS A 286 0.66 5.53 -4.25
C HIS A 286 1.39 5.10 -3.00
N HIS A 287 0.62 4.98 -1.92
CA HIS A 287 1.04 4.29 -0.73
C HIS A 287 -0.20 3.72 -0.04
N ASP A 288 -0.06 2.54 0.56
CA ASP A 288 -1.07 1.90 1.39
C ASP A 288 -0.68 1.96 2.87
N GLY A 289 -1.59 1.60 3.76
CA GLY A 289 -1.33 1.60 5.18
C GLY A 289 -2.09 0.49 5.88
N GLN A 290 -1.37 -0.20 6.76
CA GLN A 290 -1.90 -1.26 7.61
C GLN A 290 -1.48 -1.03 9.06
N TYR A 291 -2.47 -1.08 9.93
CA TYR A 291 -2.32 -1.04 11.38
C TYR A 291 -3.42 -1.94 11.98
N PRO A 292 -3.29 -2.46 13.22
CA PRO A 292 -4.37 -3.22 13.84
C PRO A 292 -5.71 -2.46 13.80
N GLY A 293 -6.74 -3.07 13.23
CA GLY A 293 -8.06 -2.45 13.06
C GLY A 293 -8.17 -1.32 12.04
N PHE A 294 -7.12 -1.01 11.26
CA PHE A 294 -7.16 0.07 10.27
C PHE A 294 -6.50 -0.32 8.95
N ARG A 295 -7.09 0.20 7.87
CA ARG A 295 -6.51 0.18 6.52
C ARG A 295 -6.66 1.56 5.90
N SER A 296 -5.69 1.92 5.06
CA SER A 296 -5.70 3.19 4.34
C SER A 296 -5.03 3.05 2.98
N THR A 297 -5.48 3.83 1.99
CA THR A 297 -4.74 3.98 0.74
C THR A 297 -4.80 5.41 0.24
N TRP A 298 -3.77 5.79 -0.51
CA TRP A 298 -3.66 7.03 -1.24
C TRP A 298 -3.17 6.73 -2.65
N GLU A 299 -4.06 6.91 -3.62
CA GLU A 299 -3.85 6.60 -5.02
C GLU A 299 -3.81 7.89 -5.85
N ARG A 300 -2.69 8.19 -6.50
CA ARG A 300 -2.56 9.32 -7.43
C ARG A 300 -2.32 8.80 -8.85
N PHE A 301 -3.22 9.14 -9.76
CA PHE A 301 -3.09 8.92 -11.19
C PHE A 301 -2.70 10.23 -11.84
N GLU A 302 -1.40 10.37 -12.09
CA GLU A 302 -0.77 11.65 -12.41
C GLU A 302 -1.22 12.19 -13.77
N ASP A 303 -1.28 11.31 -14.77
CA ASP A 303 -1.70 11.66 -16.13
C ASP A 303 -3.18 12.09 -16.18
N ASP A 304 -3.99 11.57 -15.26
CA ASP A 304 -5.42 11.84 -15.17
C ASP A 304 -5.78 12.94 -14.17
N LYS A 305 -4.78 13.46 -13.44
CA LYS A 305 -4.93 14.44 -12.35
C LYS A 305 -6.00 14.02 -11.35
N LEU A 306 -5.99 12.73 -10.99
CA LEU A 306 -6.99 12.10 -10.14
C LEU A 306 -6.32 11.51 -8.91
N THR A 307 -6.83 11.88 -7.72
CA THR A 307 -6.42 11.28 -6.46
C THR A 307 -7.63 10.63 -5.77
N ILE A 308 -7.45 9.43 -5.22
CA ILE A 308 -8.41 8.75 -4.35
C ILE A 308 -7.71 8.42 -3.04
N ILE A 309 -8.30 8.85 -1.91
CA ILE A 309 -7.81 8.50 -0.58
C ILE A 309 -8.94 7.86 0.20
N ILE A 310 -8.69 6.67 0.76
CA ILE A 310 -9.65 5.92 1.57
C ILE A 310 -9.02 5.63 2.93
N LEU A 311 -9.74 5.91 4.00
CA LEU A 311 -9.42 5.52 5.37
C LEU A 311 -10.55 4.65 5.92
N THR A 312 -10.23 3.53 6.54
CA THR A 312 -11.23 2.65 7.17
C THR A 312 -10.74 2.09 8.49
N ASN A 313 -11.69 1.85 9.38
CA ASN A 313 -11.49 1.19 10.66
C ASN A 313 -11.77 -0.33 10.60
N SER A 314 -11.39 -0.95 9.48
CA SER A 314 -11.37 -2.40 9.30
C SER A 314 -9.94 -2.86 9.00
N GLY A 315 -9.40 -3.74 9.85
CA GLY A 315 -8.07 -4.29 9.71
C GLY A 315 -7.92 -5.37 8.63
N GLN A 316 -8.96 -5.66 7.83
CA GLN A 316 -8.88 -6.61 6.71
C GLN A 316 -9.41 -6.04 5.38
N ALA A 317 -9.79 -4.75 5.34
CA ALA A 317 -10.36 -4.14 4.15
C ALA A 317 -9.32 -3.99 3.00
N PRO A 318 -9.62 -4.46 1.76
CA PRO A 318 -8.75 -4.33 0.60
C PRO A 318 -8.87 -2.93 -0.04
N VAL A 319 -8.49 -1.90 0.71
CA VAL A 319 -8.69 -0.48 0.36
C VAL A 319 -8.09 -0.06 -0.97
N GLU A 320 -6.97 -0.65 -1.39
CA GLU A 320 -6.38 -0.41 -2.70
C GLU A 320 -7.34 -0.84 -3.82
N SER A 321 -7.83 -2.09 -3.80
CA SER A 321 -8.78 -2.59 -4.81
C SER A 321 -10.06 -1.75 -4.85
N LEU A 322 -10.55 -1.32 -3.68
CA LEU A 322 -11.67 -0.38 -3.57
C LEU A 322 -11.35 0.94 -4.29
N ALA A 323 -10.20 1.55 -4.01
CA ALA A 323 -9.80 2.83 -4.61
C ALA A 323 -9.58 2.74 -6.12
N LEU A 324 -8.95 1.66 -6.62
CA LEU A 324 -8.76 1.43 -8.05
C LEU A 324 -10.10 1.30 -8.79
N LYS A 325 -11.07 0.59 -8.21
CA LYS A 325 -12.44 0.52 -8.77
C LYS A 325 -13.15 1.87 -8.73
N VAL A 326 -12.97 2.65 -7.65
CA VAL A 326 -13.49 4.03 -7.57
C VAL A 326 -12.89 4.89 -8.70
N ALA A 327 -11.58 4.78 -8.96
CA ALA A 327 -10.90 5.52 -10.02
C ALA A 327 -11.58 5.30 -11.39
N GLY A 328 -11.98 4.05 -11.69
CA GLY A 328 -12.71 3.68 -12.89
C GLY A 328 -14.03 4.42 -13.13
N PHE A 329 -14.73 4.88 -12.08
CA PHE A 329 -15.94 5.70 -12.22
C PHE A 329 -15.64 7.14 -12.70
N TYR A 330 -14.42 7.63 -12.49
CA TYR A 330 -14.01 8.98 -12.90
C TYR A 330 -13.22 8.98 -14.21
N VAL A 331 -12.48 7.89 -14.48
CA VAL A 331 -11.64 7.69 -15.66
C VAL A 331 -11.88 6.27 -16.18
N PRO A 332 -12.66 6.08 -17.25
CA PRO A 332 -12.99 4.75 -17.78
C PRO A 332 -11.79 3.89 -18.21
N ALA A 333 -10.66 4.53 -18.52
CA ALA A 333 -9.39 3.85 -18.84
C ALA A 333 -8.76 3.15 -17.62
N LEU A 334 -9.11 3.57 -16.40
CA LEU A 334 -8.67 2.94 -15.15
C LEU A 334 -9.57 1.77 -14.71
N VAL A 335 -10.54 1.36 -15.53
CA VAL A 335 -11.37 0.19 -15.23
C VAL A 335 -10.61 -1.07 -15.63
N ALA A 336 -10.18 -1.85 -14.63
CA ALA A 336 -9.50 -3.13 -14.84
C ALA A 336 -10.30 -4.09 -15.75
N PRO A 337 -9.62 -4.89 -16.58
CA PRO A 337 -10.27 -5.97 -17.30
C PRO A 337 -10.86 -6.99 -16.32
N THR A 338 -12.09 -7.44 -16.60
CA THR A 338 -12.69 -8.59 -15.92
C THR A 338 -12.36 -9.86 -16.66
N PHE A 339 -12.28 -10.99 -15.96
CA PHE A 339 -12.07 -12.29 -16.59
C PHE A 339 -13.16 -13.27 -16.16
N ASN A 340 -13.73 -13.95 -17.15
CA ASN A 340 -14.46 -15.19 -16.91
C ASN A 340 -13.46 -16.33 -17.07
N THR A 341 -13.27 -17.09 -16.00
CA THR A 341 -12.30 -18.18 -15.94
C THR A 341 -13.06 -19.50 -15.84
N GLY A 342 -12.76 -20.43 -16.75
CA GLY A 342 -13.15 -21.83 -16.64
C GLY A 342 -11.91 -22.70 -16.48
N VAL A 343 -11.94 -23.66 -15.56
CA VAL A 343 -10.88 -24.68 -15.46
C VAL A 343 -11.25 -25.87 -16.34
N ASN A 344 -10.25 -26.40 -17.06
CA ASN A 344 -10.37 -27.58 -17.91
C ASN A 344 -9.37 -28.62 -17.42
N LEU A 345 -9.87 -29.62 -16.69
CA LEU A 345 -9.08 -30.77 -16.26
C LEU A 345 -9.40 -31.97 -17.15
N PRO A 346 -8.40 -32.64 -17.74
CA PRO A 346 -8.63 -33.84 -18.54
C PRO A 346 -9.16 -35.01 -17.68
N THR A 347 -8.89 -34.98 -16.38
CA THR A 347 -9.37 -35.96 -15.39
C THR A 347 -9.40 -35.30 -14.01
N SER A 348 -10.28 -35.77 -13.13
CA SER A 348 -10.31 -35.38 -11.71
C SER A 348 -9.32 -36.18 -10.85
N SER A 349 -8.65 -37.18 -11.44
CA SER A 349 -7.68 -38.01 -10.72
C SER A 349 -6.49 -38.43 -11.58
N VAL A 350 -5.28 -38.40 -11.00
CA VAL A 350 -4.02 -38.77 -11.64
C VAL A 350 -3.14 -39.58 -10.69
N ALA A 351 -2.23 -40.41 -11.21
CA ALA A 351 -1.27 -41.11 -10.38
C ALA A 351 -0.12 -40.17 -9.96
N SER A 352 0.38 -40.36 -8.73
CA SER A 352 1.60 -39.68 -8.29
C SER A 352 2.76 -39.92 -9.27
N GLY A 353 3.54 -38.88 -9.55
CA GLY A 353 4.63 -38.88 -10.52
C GLY A 353 4.21 -38.76 -11.98
N SER A 354 2.91 -38.77 -12.30
CA SER A 354 2.42 -38.63 -13.67
C SER A 354 2.12 -37.16 -14.02
N PRO A 355 2.66 -36.60 -15.11
CA PRO A 355 2.33 -35.24 -15.53
C PRO A 355 0.84 -35.06 -15.80
N VAL A 356 0.30 -33.93 -15.38
CA VAL A 356 -1.08 -33.49 -15.64
C VAL A 356 -1.09 -32.12 -16.29
N THR A 357 -1.91 -31.98 -17.33
CA THR A 357 -2.21 -30.69 -17.95
C THR A 357 -3.39 -30.04 -17.23
N ILE A 358 -3.18 -28.82 -16.75
CA ILE A 358 -4.24 -28.00 -16.14
C ILE A 358 -4.55 -26.88 -17.13
N GLY A 359 -5.65 -27.02 -17.85
CA GLY A 359 -6.10 -26.03 -18.83
C GLY A 359 -7.00 -24.98 -18.21
N PHE A 360 -6.97 -23.77 -18.76
CA PHE A 360 -7.91 -22.71 -18.44
C PHE A 360 -8.49 -22.10 -19.71
N THR A 361 -9.80 -21.89 -19.74
CA THR A 361 -10.46 -21.04 -20.74
C THR A 361 -10.67 -19.69 -20.10
N LEU A 362 -10.07 -18.65 -20.67
CA LEU A 362 -10.09 -17.29 -20.16
C LEU A 362 -10.78 -16.38 -21.17
N ARG A 363 -11.81 -15.66 -20.73
CA ARG A 363 -12.45 -14.61 -21.53
C ARG A 363 -12.28 -13.26 -20.86
N ALA A 364 -11.53 -12.37 -21.47
CA ALA A 364 -11.34 -11.02 -20.98
C ALA A 364 -12.51 -10.11 -21.41
N GLY A 365 -13.12 -9.38 -20.48
CA GLY A 365 -14.17 -8.39 -20.79
C GLY A 365 -13.64 -7.15 -21.50
N LYS A 366 -12.34 -6.87 -21.39
CA LYS A 366 -11.60 -5.80 -22.07
C LYS A 366 -10.22 -6.30 -22.49
N ALA A 367 -9.57 -5.58 -23.39
CA ALA A 367 -8.19 -5.88 -23.76
C ALA A 367 -7.28 -5.84 -22.53
N ALA A 368 -6.43 -6.87 -22.37
CA ALA A 368 -5.52 -7.02 -21.24
C ALA A 368 -4.13 -7.43 -21.76
N PRO A 369 -3.34 -6.48 -22.29
CA PRO A 369 -2.05 -6.78 -22.88
C PRO A 369 -1.01 -7.12 -21.81
N LYS A 370 -0.06 -8.00 -22.17
CA LYS A 370 1.09 -8.41 -21.34
C LYS A 370 0.71 -8.87 -19.93
N SER A 371 -0.47 -9.47 -19.79
CA SER A 371 -0.98 -10.01 -18.54
C SER A 371 -0.08 -11.12 -18.00
N VAL A 372 -0.07 -11.28 -16.69
CA VAL A 372 0.65 -12.36 -16.01
C VAL A 372 -0.35 -13.32 -15.40
N LEU A 373 -0.18 -14.61 -15.68
CA LEU A 373 -0.99 -15.68 -15.10
C LEU A 373 -0.15 -16.44 -14.08
N GLU A 374 -0.76 -16.73 -12.95
CA GLU A 374 -0.16 -17.48 -11.87
C GLU A 374 -1.06 -18.65 -11.49
N LEU A 375 -0.59 -19.86 -11.77
CA LEU A 375 -1.20 -21.08 -11.25
C LEU A 375 -0.62 -21.33 -9.86
N GLU A 376 -1.49 -21.58 -8.89
CA GLU A 376 -1.11 -22.17 -7.61
C GLU A 376 -1.88 -23.46 -7.35
N ILE A 377 -1.20 -24.46 -6.79
CA ILE A 377 -1.79 -25.71 -6.33
C ILE A 377 -1.64 -25.80 -4.83
N TRP A 378 -2.75 -26.01 -4.14
CA TRP A 378 -2.85 -26.02 -2.69
C TRP A 378 -3.21 -27.43 -2.19
N ASP A 379 -2.63 -27.85 -1.07
CA ASP A 379 -2.92 -29.14 -0.44
C ASP A 379 -4.01 -29.04 0.64
N SER A 380 -4.30 -30.16 1.32
CA SER A 380 -5.35 -30.24 2.36
C SER A 380 -5.01 -29.53 3.65
N GLU A 381 -3.77 -29.09 3.80
CA GLU A 381 -3.32 -28.25 4.93
C GLU A 381 -3.41 -26.76 4.58
N ASN A 382 -4.06 -26.42 3.44
CA ASN A 382 -4.18 -25.07 2.92
C ASN A 382 -2.82 -24.41 2.69
N LYS A 383 -1.88 -25.18 2.12
CA LYS A 383 -0.53 -24.69 1.77
C LYS A 383 -0.32 -24.79 0.27
N ALA A 384 0.19 -23.71 -0.34
CA ALA A 384 0.64 -23.74 -1.72
C ALA A 384 1.86 -24.68 -1.87
N VAL A 385 1.69 -25.78 -2.60
CA VAL A 385 2.72 -26.80 -2.85
C VAL A 385 3.36 -26.68 -4.23
N TYR A 386 2.73 -25.95 -5.14
CA TYR A 386 3.24 -25.70 -6.48
C TYR A 386 2.79 -24.34 -6.98
N LYS A 387 3.67 -23.67 -7.72
CA LYS A 387 3.43 -22.37 -8.35
C LYS A 387 4.08 -22.32 -9.72
N GLN A 388 3.32 -21.89 -10.73
CA GLN A 388 3.85 -21.66 -12.08
C GLN A 388 3.34 -20.33 -12.64
N ILE A 389 4.24 -19.57 -13.24
CA ILE A 389 3.95 -18.24 -13.79
C ILE A 389 4.10 -18.25 -15.30
N LYS A 390 3.12 -17.68 -16.01
CA LYS A 390 3.19 -17.36 -17.44
C LYS A 390 2.99 -15.87 -17.64
N SER A 391 4.04 -15.17 -18.02
CA SER A 391 4.03 -13.72 -18.26
C SER A 391 3.77 -13.39 -19.74
N GLY A 392 3.42 -12.14 -20.02
CA GLY A 392 3.34 -11.62 -21.40
C GLY A 392 2.14 -12.15 -22.20
N GLN A 393 1.04 -12.46 -21.53
CA GLN A 393 -0.16 -12.98 -22.17
C GLN A 393 -1.05 -11.83 -22.64
N ASP A 394 -1.27 -11.71 -23.95
CA ASP A 394 -2.18 -10.73 -24.51
C ASP A 394 -3.59 -11.31 -24.64
N PHE A 395 -4.60 -10.56 -24.18
CA PHE A 395 -6.01 -10.91 -24.38
C PHE A 395 -6.71 -9.79 -25.12
N ALA A 396 -7.40 -10.10 -26.22
CA ALA A 396 -8.34 -9.17 -26.83
C ALA A 396 -9.67 -9.16 -26.05
N ALA A 397 -10.43 -8.08 -26.19
CA ALA A 397 -11.74 -7.97 -25.55
C ALA A 397 -12.71 -9.00 -26.15
N GLY A 398 -13.35 -9.79 -25.29
CA GLY A 398 -14.35 -10.79 -25.66
C GLY A 398 -13.79 -12.06 -26.30
N GLU A 399 -12.46 -12.23 -26.36
CA GLU A 399 -11.83 -13.43 -26.91
C GLU A 399 -11.75 -14.53 -25.85
N ASP A 400 -12.14 -15.76 -26.21
CA ASP A 400 -11.87 -16.95 -25.40
C ASP A 400 -10.47 -17.48 -25.76
N ARG A 401 -9.56 -17.52 -24.79
CA ARG A 401 -8.23 -18.11 -24.96
C ARG A 401 -8.04 -19.30 -24.03
N ARG A 402 -7.50 -20.38 -24.59
CA ARG A 402 -7.07 -21.54 -23.82
C ARG A 402 -5.59 -21.42 -23.43
N ILE A 403 -5.29 -21.61 -22.15
CA ILE A 403 -3.93 -21.60 -21.63
C ILE A 403 -3.74 -22.81 -20.72
N ASP A 404 -2.74 -23.62 -21.05
CA ASP A 404 -2.47 -24.88 -20.36
C ASP A 404 -1.20 -24.77 -19.51
N PHE A 405 -1.24 -25.26 -18.27
CA PHE A 405 -0.11 -25.41 -17.38
C PHE A 405 0.23 -26.89 -17.22
N GLN A 406 1.48 -27.19 -16.85
CA GLN A 406 1.93 -28.58 -16.65
C GLN A 406 2.42 -28.74 -15.23
N TRP A 407 1.89 -29.74 -14.53
CA TRP A 407 2.28 -30.07 -13.17
C TRP A 407 2.49 -31.57 -13.03
N THR A 408 3.47 -31.99 -12.24
CA THR A 408 3.69 -33.40 -11.90
C THR A 408 3.61 -33.53 -10.38
N PRO A 409 2.50 -34.06 -9.82
CA PRO A 409 2.35 -34.22 -8.38
C PRO A 409 3.31 -35.28 -7.86
N ALA A 410 4.01 -34.99 -6.76
CA ALA A 410 4.97 -35.93 -6.16
C ALA A 410 4.36 -36.79 -5.03
N LYS A 411 3.22 -36.37 -4.46
CA LYS A 411 2.60 -37.02 -3.31
C LYS A 411 1.11 -37.28 -3.58
N PRO A 412 0.58 -38.45 -3.17
CA PRO A 412 -0.86 -38.67 -3.14
C PRO A 412 -1.56 -37.65 -2.24
N GLY A 413 -2.82 -37.35 -2.55
CA GLY A 413 -3.62 -36.39 -1.79
C GLY A 413 -4.64 -35.64 -2.64
N LYS A 414 -5.45 -34.82 -1.97
CA LYS A 414 -6.40 -33.91 -2.63
C LYS A 414 -5.78 -32.53 -2.74
N TYR A 415 -5.89 -31.94 -3.91
CA TYR A 415 -5.33 -30.64 -4.22
C TYR A 415 -6.38 -29.71 -4.81
N TRP A 416 -6.27 -28.42 -4.49
CA TRP A 416 -7.10 -27.35 -5.05
C TRP A 416 -6.28 -26.51 -6.02
N ILE A 417 -6.95 -26.06 -7.07
CA ILE A 417 -6.35 -25.25 -8.13
C ILE A 417 -6.82 -23.82 -7.97
N ASN A 418 -5.87 -22.89 -7.94
CA ASN A 418 -6.10 -21.47 -7.90
C ASN A 418 -5.46 -20.82 -9.14
N LEU A 419 -6.10 -19.78 -9.67
CA LEU A 419 -5.55 -18.98 -10.77
C LEU A 419 -5.62 -17.49 -10.45
N GLY A 420 -4.45 -16.84 -10.46
CA GLY A 420 -4.32 -15.39 -10.46
C GLY A 420 -4.08 -14.85 -11.86
N ILE A 421 -4.73 -13.73 -12.18
CA ILE A 421 -4.54 -12.96 -13.41
C ILE A 421 -4.19 -11.54 -13.00
N TYR A 422 -3.03 -11.07 -13.44
CA TYR A 422 -2.45 -9.79 -13.05
C TYR A 422 -2.11 -8.93 -14.25
N GLY A 423 -1.95 -7.64 -14.01
CA GLY A 423 -1.34 -6.74 -14.97
C GLY A 423 0.15 -7.04 -15.20
N PRO A 424 0.76 -6.33 -16.17
CA PRO A 424 2.18 -6.45 -16.44
C PRO A 424 3.01 -6.22 -15.17
N LYS A 425 4.08 -7.01 -14.99
CA LYS A 425 4.96 -6.94 -13.79
C LYS A 425 4.25 -7.20 -12.45
N PHE A 426 3.17 -7.99 -12.42
CA PHE A 426 2.36 -8.25 -11.22
C PHE A 426 1.67 -7.00 -10.63
N THR A 427 1.45 -5.97 -11.44
CA THR A 427 0.63 -4.81 -11.07
C THR A 427 -0.84 -5.23 -10.93
N PRO A 428 -1.66 -4.50 -10.16
CA PRO A 428 -2.72 -5.06 -9.33
C PRO A 428 -3.57 -6.15 -10.00
N SER A 429 -3.89 -7.20 -9.24
CA SER A 429 -4.65 -8.36 -9.71
C SER A 429 -5.93 -7.95 -10.45
N TYR A 430 -6.09 -8.45 -11.67
CA TYR A 430 -7.31 -8.32 -12.46
C TYR A 430 -8.37 -9.33 -11.97
N ALA A 431 -7.94 -10.54 -11.63
CA ALA A 431 -8.81 -11.59 -11.10
C ALA A 431 -8.03 -12.59 -10.24
N TRP A 432 -8.68 -13.10 -9.20
CA TRP A 432 -8.22 -14.25 -8.42
C TRP A 432 -9.37 -15.27 -8.34
N SER A 433 -9.13 -16.49 -8.82
CA SER A 433 -10.08 -17.59 -8.78
C SER A 433 -9.56 -18.66 -7.82
N GLU A 434 -10.07 -18.63 -6.59
CA GLU A 434 -9.74 -19.61 -5.55
C GLU A 434 -10.59 -20.87 -5.70
N HIS A 435 -9.96 -22.03 -5.50
CA HIS A 435 -10.57 -23.36 -5.54
C HIS A 435 -11.39 -23.61 -6.81
N ILE A 436 -10.93 -23.06 -7.94
CA ILE A 436 -11.66 -23.15 -9.22
C ILE A 436 -11.70 -24.58 -9.76
N GLY A 437 -10.76 -25.43 -9.34
CA GLY A 437 -10.73 -26.85 -9.66
C GLY A 437 -10.20 -27.69 -8.50
N THR A 438 -10.36 -29.01 -8.61
CA THR A 438 -9.87 -29.98 -7.63
C THR A 438 -9.30 -31.18 -8.35
N LEU A 439 -8.17 -31.70 -7.86
CA LEU A 439 -7.50 -32.89 -8.39
C LEU A 439 -7.16 -33.86 -7.26
N THR A 440 -7.45 -35.15 -7.45
CA THR A 440 -7.05 -36.22 -6.54
C THR A 440 -5.85 -36.97 -7.11
N VAL A 441 -4.74 -36.97 -6.38
CA VAL A 441 -3.54 -37.73 -6.74
C VAL A 441 -3.55 -39.05 -5.98
N ASN A 442 -3.49 -40.16 -6.72
CA ASN A 442 -3.46 -41.52 -6.17
C ASN A 442 -2.04 -42.03 -5.95
#